data_AF-H8GR40-F1
#
_entry.id   AF-H8GR40-F1
#
_cell.length_a   1.000
_cell.length_b   1.000
_cell.length_c   1.000
_cell.angle_alpha   90.00
_cell.angle_beta   90.00
_cell.angle_gamma   90.00
#
_symmetry.space_group_name_H-M   'P 1'
#
loop_
_entity.id
_entity.type
_entity.pdbx_description
1 polymer ?
#
loop_
_entity_poly.entity_id
_entity_poly.type
_entity_poly.pdbx_seq_one_letter_code
_entity_poly.pdbx_strand_id
1 'polypeptide(L)'
;MIDSTKLRPSQVAVLIYAWLKRHRYDIDFKNDIAMLLAENRRIGRRSNVLKYGRIPYTKGLDGKAYYDWADIKMLIKDRLEPICKELERQRLEKAAKAAKGARLPYAT
;
A
#
# COMPACT_ATOMS: atom_id res chain seq x y z
N MET A 1 -10.61 -16.89 24.19
CA MET A 1 -10.34 -17.18 22.78
C MET A 1 -9.74 -15.94 22.13
N ILE A 2 -8.55 -16.05 21.55
CA ILE A 2 -7.97 -14.96 20.74
C ILE A 2 -8.65 -15.05 19.37
N ASP A 3 -9.53 -14.09 19.08
CA ASP A 3 -10.20 -13.96 17.77
C ASP A 3 -9.13 -13.95 16.67
N SER A 4 -9.04 -15.03 15.88
CA SER A 4 -8.02 -15.19 14.84
C SER A 4 -8.22 -14.22 13.66
N THR A 5 -9.32 -13.47 13.67
CA THR A 5 -9.72 -12.47 12.69
C THR A 5 -9.20 -11.06 13.03
N LYS A 6 -8.80 -10.81 14.28
CA LYS A 6 -8.40 -9.48 14.77
C LYS A 6 -6.88 -9.32 14.77
N LEU A 7 -6.40 -8.50 13.85
CA LEU A 7 -4.99 -8.24 13.62
C LEU A 7 -4.53 -6.95 14.32
N ARG A 8 -3.40 -7.02 14.99
CA ARG A 8 -2.71 -5.82 15.50
C ARG A 8 -2.12 -5.02 14.33
N PRO A 9 -1.91 -3.70 14.50
CA PRO A 9 -1.33 -2.85 13.44
C PRO A 9 0.01 -3.37 12.91
N SER A 10 0.84 -3.96 13.77
CA SER A 10 2.11 -4.57 13.39
C SER A 10 1.92 -5.80 12.50
N GLN A 11 0.93 -6.66 12.81
CA GLN A 11 0.60 -7.83 12.00
C GLN A 11 0.04 -7.41 10.64
N VAL A 12 -0.82 -6.39 10.62
CA VAL A 12 -1.34 -5.80 9.37
C VAL A 12 -0.19 -5.31 8.48
N ALA A 13 0.77 -4.56 9.06
CA ALA A 13 1.94 -4.11 8.31
C ALA A 13 2.68 -5.29 7.67
N VAL A 14 3.02 -6.31 8.46
CA VAL A 14 3.74 -7.50 7.99
C VAL A 14 2.99 -8.19 6.84
N LEU A 15 1.67 -8.29 6.92
CA LEU A 15 0.85 -8.94 5.89
C LEU A 15 0.85 -8.15 4.57
N ILE A 16 0.65 -6.84 4.64
CA ILE A 16 0.68 -5.98 3.45
C ILE A 16 2.10 -6.01 2.84
N TYR A 17 3.15 -5.98 3.67
CA TYR A 17 4.53 -6.11 3.22
C TYR A 17 4.84 -7.44 2.54
N ALA A 18 4.35 -8.54 3.10
CA ALA A 18 4.54 -9.86 2.51
C ALA A 18 3.90 -9.93 1.12
N TRP A 19 2.71 -9.33 0.96
CA TRP A 19 2.07 -9.19 -0.35
C TRP A 19 2.92 -8.36 -1.31
N LEU A 20 3.32 -7.15 -0.92
CA LEU A 20 4.16 -6.29 -1.78
C LEU A 20 5.46 -6.96 -2.20
N LYS A 21 6.14 -7.64 -1.28
CA LYS A 21 7.40 -8.34 -1.55
C LYS A 21 7.19 -9.47 -2.55
N ARG A 22 6.09 -10.22 -2.44
CA ARG A 22 5.72 -11.28 -3.40
C ARG A 22 5.50 -10.70 -4.80
N HIS A 23 5.00 -9.48 -4.89
CA HIS A 23 4.76 -8.77 -6.15
C HIS A 23 5.90 -7.81 -6.56
N ARG A 24 7.03 -7.81 -5.85
CA ARG A 24 8.22 -6.96 -6.10
C ARG A 24 7.96 -5.44 -6.05
N TYR A 25 6.98 -5.01 -5.27
CA TYR A 25 6.65 -3.59 -5.04
C TYR A 25 7.13 -3.08 -3.66
N ASP A 26 7.90 -3.87 -2.92
CA ASP A 26 8.27 -3.58 -1.53
C ASP A 26 9.17 -2.35 -1.39
N ILE A 27 10.08 -2.10 -2.31
CA ILE A 27 10.99 -0.93 -2.25
C ILE A 27 10.21 0.38 -2.40
N ASP A 28 9.19 0.40 -3.26
CA ASP A 28 8.48 1.62 -3.65
C ASP A 28 7.40 2.04 -2.64
N PHE A 29 6.76 1.08 -1.98
CA PHE A 29 5.58 1.33 -1.16
C PHE A 29 5.80 1.18 0.35
N LYS A 30 7.01 0.83 0.78
CA LYS A 30 7.32 0.62 2.20
C LYS A 30 7.03 1.84 3.06
N ASN A 31 7.52 3.00 2.66
CA ASN A 31 7.26 4.23 3.42
C ASN A 31 5.79 4.63 3.38
N ASP A 32 5.11 4.46 2.24
CA ASP A 32 3.70 4.80 2.06
C ASP A 32 2.77 3.98 2.98
N ILE A 33 3.01 2.67 3.12
CA ILE A 33 2.17 1.82 4.00
C ILE A 33 2.47 2.05 5.48
N ALA A 34 3.74 2.24 5.84
CA ALA A 34 4.09 2.59 7.21
C ALA A 34 3.41 3.91 7.62
N MET A 35 3.41 4.90 6.73
CA MET A 35 2.66 6.14 6.93
C MET A 35 1.16 5.89 6.97
N LEU A 36 0.57 5.17 6.02
CA LEU A 36 -0.87 4.89 6.00
C LEU A 36 -1.37 4.31 7.33
N LEU A 37 -0.66 3.32 7.89
CA LEU A 37 -1.04 2.68 9.16
C LEU A 37 -0.84 3.59 10.39
N ALA A 38 0.10 4.53 10.33
CA ALA A 38 0.29 5.55 11.35
C ALA A 38 -0.77 6.67 11.24
N GLU A 39 -1.13 7.04 10.01
CA GLU A 39 -2.09 8.09 9.68
C GLU A 39 -3.54 7.64 9.84
N ASN A 40 -3.83 6.35 9.67
CA ASN A 40 -5.15 5.76 9.91
C ASN A 40 -5.68 6.02 11.33
N ARG A 41 -4.76 6.11 12.31
CA ARG A 41 -5.09 6.37 13.72
C ARG A 41 -5.26 7.86 14.02
N ARG A 42 -4.94 8.75 13.07
CA ARG A 42 -5.03 10.20 13.23
C ARG A 42 -6.33 10.70 12.59
N ILE A 43 -7.03 11.60 13.29
CA ILE A 43 -8.35 12.08 12.88
C ILE A 43 -8.27 13.06 11.69
N GLY A 44 -7.10 13.65 11.42
CA GLY A 44 -6.91 14.66 10.37
C GLY A 44 -6.91 14.15 8.91
N ARG A 45 -7.15 15.07 7.96
CA ARG A 45 -6.99 14.84 6.52
C ARG A 45 -5.51 14.64 6.20
N ARG A 46 -5.15 13.43 5.79
CA ARG A 46 -3.77 13.00 5.55
C ARG A 46 -3.65 12.40 4.15
N SER A 47 -2.60 12.76 3.42
CA SER A 47 -2.46 12.43 1.99
C SER A 47 -2.53 10.93 1.71
N ASN A 48 -2.02 10.06 2.59
CA ASN A 48 -2.10 8.61 2.38
C ASN A 48 -3.49 8.05 2.71
N VAL A 49 -4.19 8.61 3.70
CA VAL A 49 -5.59 8.25 3.98
C VAL A 49 -6.50 8.64 2.80
N LEU A 50 -6.19 9.74 2.11
CA LEU A 50 -6.89 10.13 0.89
C LEU A 50 -6.54 9.21 -0.30
N LYS A 51 -5.28 8.80 -0.41
CA LYS A 51 -4.75 7.96 -1.51
C LYS A 51 -5.20 6.50 -1.42
N TYR A 52 -5.16 5.91 -0.22
CA TYR A 52 -5.42 4.48 0.00
C TYR A 52 -6.74 4.22 0.73
N GLY A 53 -7.37 5.24 1.31
CA GLY A 53 -8.58 5.10 2.13
C GLY A 53 -8.28 4.84 3.61
N ARG A 54 -9.32 4.98 4.44
CA ARG A 54 -9.27 4.62 5.86
C ARG A 54 -9.57 3.14 6.02
N ILE A 55 -8.78 2.44 6.84
CA ILE A 55 -9.07 1.04 7.17
C ILE A 55 -9.93 1.05 8.44
N PRO A 56 -11.12 0.42 8.41
CA PRO A 56 -11.92 0.23 9.62
C PRO A 56 -11.09 -0.46 10.71
N TYR A 57 -11.22 0.01 11.94
CA TYR A 57 -10.61 -0.65 13.09
C TYR A 57 -11.55 -0.62 14.28
N THR A 58 -11.49 -1.68 15.07
CA THR A 58 -12.22 -1.79 16.34
C THR A 58 -11.25 -1.50 17.47
N LYS A 59 -11.67 -0.71 18.47
CA LYS A 59 -10.90 -0.58 19.71
C LYS A 59 -11.21 -1.77 20.62
N GLY A 60 -10.16 -2.50 21.00
CA GLY A 60 -10.26 -3.54 22.02
C GLY A 60 -10.40 -2.96 23.41
N LEU A 61 -10.74 -3.82 24.38
CA LEU A 61 -10.87 -3.45 25.80
C LEU A 61 -9.54 -2.95 26.41
N ASP A 62 -8.41 -3.33 25.80
CA ASP A 62 -7.06 -2.85 26.15
C ASP A 62 -6.72 -1.48 25.54
N GLY A 63 -7.70 -0.80 24.93
CA GLY A 63 -7.53 0.49 24.27
C GLY A 63 -6.76 0.43 22.94
N LYS A 64 -6.37 -0.76 22.48
CA LYS A 64 -5.60 -0.93 21.23
C LYS A 64 -6.52 -1.06 20.03
N ALA A 65 -6.05 -0.62 18.87
CA ALA A 65 -6.74 -0.80 17.61
C ALA A 65 -6.51 -2.22 17.07
N TYR A 66 -7.59 -2.85 16.64
CA TYR A 66 -7.61 -4.16 15.97
C TYR A 66 -8.28 -4.01 14.62
N TYR A 67 -7.70 -4.64 13.61
CA TYR A 67 -8.19 -4.63 12.23
C TYR A 67 -8.73 -6.00 11.87
N ASP A 68 -9.78 -6.05 11.05
CA ASP A 68 -10.23 -7.32 10.50
C ASP A 68 -9.36 -7.70 9.29
N TRP A 69 -9.00 -8.97 9.20
CA TRP A 69 -8.33 -9.52 8.02
C TRP A 69 -9.10 -9.30 6.71
N ALA A 70 -10.43 -9.36 6.75
CA ALA A 70 -11.27 -9.12 5.59
C ALA A 70 -11.09 -7.69 5.03
N ASP A 71 -11.05 -6.69 5.92
CA ASP A 71 -10.83 -5.29 5.55
C ASP A 71 -9.44 -5.07 4.94
N ILE A 72 -8.42 -5.75 5.48
CA ILE A 72 -7.05 -5.68 4.93
C ILE A 72 -6.99 -6.29 3.54
N LYS A 73 -7.66 -7.43 3.31
CA LYS A 73 -7.75 -8.05 1.98
C LYS A 73 -8.45 -7.13 0.98
N MET A 74 -9.55 -6.49 1.37
CA MET A 74 -10.26 -5.53 0.52
C MET A 74 -9.38 -4.33 0.18
N LEU A 75 -8.66 -3.77 1.16
CA LEU A 75 -7.72 -2.67 0.91
C LEU A 75 -6.66 -3.09 -0.13
N ILE A 76 -6.08 -4.28 0.02
CA ILE A 76 -5.06 -4.77 -0.93
C ILE A 76 -5.66 -4.87 -2.34
N LYS A 77 -6.81 -5.51 -2.49
CA LYS A 77 -7.42 -5.79 -3.79
C LYS A 77 -8.00 -4.54 -4.48
N ASP A 78 -8.70 -3.70 -3.72
CA ASP A 78 -9.48 -2.60 -4.30
C ASP A 78 -8.70 -1.30 -4.39
N ARG A 79 -7.63 -1.14 -3.59
CA ARG A 79 -6.85 0.11 -3.50
C ARG A 79 -5.39 -0.10 -3.84
N LEU A 80 -4.72 -1.03 -3.17
CA LEU A 80 -3.27 -1.21 -3.32
C LEU A 80 -2.90 -1.76 -4.69
N GLU A 81 -3.57 -2.83 -5.13
CA GLU A 81 -3.29 -3.52 -6.39
C GLU A 81 -3.47 -2.62 -7.63
N PRO A 82 -4.55 -1.83 -7.77
CA PRO A 82 -4.69 -0.87 -8.88
C PRO A 82 -3.58 0.18 -8.90
N ILE A 83 -3.17 0.69 -7.73
CA ILE A 83 -2.10 1.69 -7.65
C ILE A 83 -0.75 1.07 -8.06
N CYS A 84 -0.48 -0.16 -7.64
CA CYS A 84 0.72 -0.88 -8.06
C CYS A 84 0.76 -1.13 -9.56
N LYS A 85 -0.36 -1.58 -10.15
CA LYS A 85 -0.51 -1.79 -11.60
C LYS A 85 -0.34 -0.49 -12.40
N GLU A 86 -0.90 0.61 -11.92
CA GLU A 86 -0.75 1.92 -12.59
C GLU A 86 0.70 2.40 -12.55
N LEU A 87 1.42 2.22 -11.43
CA LEU A 87 2.85 2.54 -11.38
C LEU A 87 3.68 1.68 -12.33
N GLU A 88 3.37 0.39 -12.45
CA GLU A 88 4.03 -0.49 -13.42
C GLU A 88 3.77 -0.01 -14.85
N ARG A 89 2.54 0.37 -15.17
CA ARG A 89 2.20 0.98 -16.47
C ARG A 89 3.00 2.25 -16.72
N GLN A 90 3.07 3.16 -15.76
CA GLN A 90 3.86 4.40 -15.89
C GLN A 90 5.36 4.13 -16.05
N ARG A 91 5.89 3.10 -15.40
CA ARG A 91 7.29 2.66 -15.58
C ARG A 91 7.53 2.14 -16.98
N LEU A 92 6.64 1.28 -17.48
CA LEU A 92 6.72 0.75 -18.83
C LEU A 92 6.59 1.86 -19.88
N GLU A 93 5.69 2.83 -19.68
CA GLU A 93 5.55 4.00 -20.56
C GLU A 93 6.80 4.88 -20.54
N LYS A 94 7.38 5.15 -19.35
CA LYS A 94 8.64 5.90 -19.23
C LYS A 94 9.79 5.16 -19.90
N ALA A 95 9.90 3.84 -19.71
CA ALA A 95 10.91 3.01 -20.36
C ALA A 95 10.73 3.00 -21.89
N ALA A 96 9.49 2.89 -22.38
CA ALA A 96 9.17 2.95 -23.81
C ALA A 96 9.51 4.33 -24.41
N LYS A 97 9.21 5.42 -23.69
CA LYS A 97 9.60 6.78 -24.11
C LYS A 97 11.11 6.99 -24.07
N ALA A 98 11.81 6.47 -23.07
CA ALA A 98 13.27 6.52 -22.98
C ALA A 98 13.94 5.73 -24.13
N ALA A 99 13.43 4.55 -24.45
CA ALA A 99 13.89 3.77 -25.60
C ALA A 99 13.64 4.48 -26.94
N LYS A 100 12.53 5.24 -27.04
CA LYS A 100 12.23 6.08 -28.22
C LYS A 100 13.13 7.33 -28.29
N GLY A 101 13.47 7.94 -27.15
CA GLY A 101 14.37 9.10 -27.05
C GLY A 101 15.84 8.75 -27.28
N ALA A 102 16.28 7.55 -26.90
CA ALA A 102 17.62 7.03 -27.21
C ALA A 102 17.84 6.77 -28.72
N ARG A 103 16.76 6.76 -29.51
CA ARG A 103 16.76 6.58 -30.96
C ARG A 103 16.74 7.91 -31.73
N LEU A 104 17.07 9.02 -31.06
CA LEU A 104 17.25 10.32 -31.72
C LEU A 104 18.68 10.42 -32.29
N PRO A 105 18.84 10.72 -33.60
CA PRO A 105 20.09 10.64 -34.34
C PRO A 105 20.92 11.92 -34.18
N TYR A 106 21.40 12.20 -32.97
CA TYR A 106 22.51 13.14 -32.77
C TYR A 106 23.66 12.49 -31.98
N ALA A 107 23.81 11.18 -32.20
CA ALA A 107 25.12 10.54 -32.18
C ALA A 107 25.77 10.76 -33.56
N THR A 108 26.30 11.95 -33.81
CA THR A 108 27.40 12.21 -34.75
C THR A 108 28.13 13.47 -34.27
#